data_AF-A0A7C7CZL1-F1
#
_entry.id   AF-A0A7C7CZL1-F1
#
_cell.length_a   1.000
_cell.length_b   1.000
_cell.length_c   1.000
_cell.angle_alpha   90.00
_cell.angle_beta   90.00
_cell.angle_gamma   90.00
#
_symmetry.space_group_name_H-M   'P 1'
#
loop_
_entity.id
_entity.type
_entity.pdbx_description
1 polymer ?
#
loop_
_entity_poly.entity_id
_entity_poly.type
_entity_poly.pdbx_seq_one_letter_code
_entity_poly.pdbx_strand_id
1 'polypeptide(L)'
;MLNNEIEKIKTEKSDEINKLQNHINKLNYKLNELEAERVGLKHSIQDKDSLIESLKNDLNMKNDEYIIAEKKWNSQNERLLNEQKSLEIKCKDLVQAKIMLDSSIKELETEKAQLEDKLSGYKNPTQTQSIKNITTNLYIKRNKIEDSPRNCNNINDFAENIATNLESTGIKDIDNVVANYIIGILAANMSPLICGYKAREIAAAISISYSGETPYIISLPNGYTNSKELLEIFNLAETNVVLIEDAVGTMNENALMPLLREKSEKGFSKKLLLLSTENLDSVKYMPTNLLNHVALVKINKYRANKKTGFEISDSREVLEQFIVLNSFKYESRIIKRLLHGLNFDSPYEMLRAIIVAYSSKLSNSKADLRGYLRSELMFICKCNNTVDVLEENIQKYQLDKNLMKIIRGGSK
;
A
#
# COMPACT_ATOMS: atom_id res chain seq x y z
N MET A 1 -64.09 -32.72 -82.40
CA MET A 1 -64.24 -32.43 -80.96
C MET A 1 -63.24 -33.22 -80.12
N LEU A 2 -63.18 -34.55 -80.23
CA LEU A 2 -62.27 -35.41 -79.44
C LEU A 2 -60.79 -34.97 -79.45
N ASN A 3 -60.23 -34.63 -80.61
CA ASN A 3 -58.82 -34.21 -80.72
C ASN A 3 -58.52 -32.90 -79.96
N ASN A 4 -59.48 -31.98 -79.87
CA ASN A 4 -59.28 -30.71 -79.14
C ASN A 4 -59.33 -30.94 -77.62
N GLU A 5 -60.16 -31.86 -77.12
CA GLU A 5 -60.16 -32.24 -75.72
C GLU A 5 -58.88 -32.97 -75.31
N ILE A 6 -58.36 -33.86 -76.18
CA ILE A 6 -57.09 -34.54 -75.95
C ILE A 6 -55.93 -33.54 -75.86
N GLU A 7 -55.85 -32.57 -76.77
CA GLU A 7 -54.81 -31.52 -76.73
C GLU A 7 -54.93 -30.65 -75.49
N LYS A 8 -56.14 -30.25 -75.09
CA LYS A 8 -56.37 -29.51 -73.85
C LYS A 8 -55.88 -30.29 -72.63
N ILE A 9 -56.24 -31.56 -72.51
CA ILE A 9 -55.78 -32.42 -71.40
C ILE A 9 -54.26 -32.55 -71.38
N LYS A 10 -53.61 -32.71 -72.54
CA LYS A 10 -52.14 -32.74 -72.63
C LYS A 10 -51.51 -31.45 -72.13
N THR A 11 -52.04 -30.29 -72.54
CA THR A 11 -51.50 -28.99 -72.10
C THR A 11 -51.67 -28.80 -70.59
N GLU A 12 -52.84 -29.11 -70.02
CA GLU A 12 -53.08 -29.01 -68.58
C GLU A 12 -52.17 -29.95 -67.78
N LYS A 13 -51.97 -31.18 -68.27
CA LYS A 13 -51.05 -32.14 -67.64
C LYS A 13 -49.59 -31.72 -67.76
N SER A 14 -49.19 -31.14 -68.89
CA SER A 14 -47.85 -30.60 -69.08
C SER A 14 -47.57 -29.45 -68.10
N ASP A 15 -48.54 -28.55 -67.91
CA ASP A 15 -48.41 -27.44 -66.96
C ASP A 15 -48.35 -27.93 -65.51
N GLU A 16 -49.13 -28.95 -65.16
CA GLU A 16 -49.10 -29.60 -63.85
C GLU A 16 -47.73 -30.26 -63.60
N ILE A 17 -47.18 -30.98 -64.58
CA ILE A 17 -45.84 -31.57 -64.52
C ILE A 17 -44.77 -30.49 -64.33
N ASN A 18 -44.84 -29.39 -65.09
CA ASN A 18 -43.89 -28.28 -64.98
C ASN A 18 -43.95 -27.61 -63.59
N LYS A 19 -45.16 -27.42 -63.03
CA LYS A 19 -45.34 -26.91 -61.67
C LYS A 19 -44.74 -27.84 -60.63
N LEU A 20 -44.97 -29.15 -60.75
CA LEU A 20 -44.41 -30.16 -59.85
C LEU A 20 -42.88 -30.21 -59.94
N GLN A 21 -42.30 -30.18 -61.14
CA GLN A 21 -40.85 -30.12 -61.34
C GLN A 21 -40.22 -28.88 -60.69
N ASN A 22 -40.85 -27.71 -60.86
CA ASN A 22 -40.40 -26.49 -60.19
C ASN A 22 -40.49 -26.58 -58.67
N HIS A 23 -41.53 -27.23 -58.13
CA HIS A 23 -41.65 -27.45 -56.70
C HIS A 23 -40.58 -28.41 -56.17
N ILE A 24 -40.33 -29.52 -56.88
CA ILE A 24 -39.26 -30.48 -56.58
C ILE A 24 -37.90 -29.78 -56.55
N ASN A 25 -37.60 -28.94 -57.55
CA ASN A 25 -36.35 -28.20 -57.60
C ASN A 25 -36.18 -27.24 -56.41
N LYS A 26 -37.26 -26.54 -56.00
CA LYS A 26 -37.25 -25.68 -54.82
C LYS A 26 -37.03 -26.47 -53.52
N LEU A 27 -37.67 -27.63 -53.39
CA LEU A 27 -37.48 -28.50 -52.22
C LEU A 27 -36.06 -29.05 -52.16
N ASN A 28 -35.49 -29.48 -53.29
CA ASN A 28 -34.10 -29.95 -53.37
C ASN A 28 -33.10 -28.86 -53.00
N TYR A 29 -33.31 -27.62 -53.46
CA TYR A 29 -32.46 -26.50 -53.07
C TYR A 29 -32.49 -26.28 -51.55
N LYS A 30 -33.69 -26.26 -50.96
CA LYS A 30 -33.86 -26.09 -49.52
C LYS A 30 -33.27 -27.25 -48.70
N LEU A 31 -33.36 -28.47 -49.23
CA LEU A 31 -32.78 -29.66 -48.60
C LEU A 31 -31.25 -29.57 -48.57
N ASN A 32 -30.63 -29.11 -49.66
CA ASN A 32 -29.18 -28.89 -49.73
C ASN A 32 -28.72 -27.78 -48.77
N GLU A 33 -29.48 -26.68 -48.65
CA GLU A 33 -29.19 -25.59 -47.72
C GLU A 33 -29.23 -26.08 -46.27
N LEU A 34 -30.27 -26.83 -45.89
CA LEU A 34 -30.39 -27.43 -44.56
C LEU A 34 -29.30 -28.47 -44.28
N GLU A 35 -28.87 -29.24 -45.29
CA GLU A 35 -27.79 -30.21 -45.12
C GLU A 35 -26.43 -29.52 -44.90
N ALA A 36 -26.17 -28.41 -45.60
CA ALA A 36 -24.98 -27.59 -45.37
C ALA A 36 -24.98 -26.98 -43.96
N GLU A 37 -26.12 -26.44 -43.51
CA GLU A 37 -26.28 -25.91 -42.15
C GLU A 37 -26.05 -26.99 -41.09
N ARG A 38 -26.62 -28.19 -41.28
CA ARG A 38 -26.43 -29.34 -40.39
C ARG A 38 -24.95 -29.72 -40.26
N VAL A 39 -24.22 -29.75 -41.38
CA VAL A 39 -22.78 -30.05 -41.39
C VAL A 39 -22.00 -28.94 -40.67
N GLY A 40 -22.33 -27.67 -40.88
CA GLY A 40 -21.70 -26.54 -40.19
C GLY A 40 -21.90 -26.60 -38.67
N LEU A 41 -23.14 -26.86 -38.23
CA LEU A 41 -23.46 -27.03 -36.80
C LEU A 41 -22.72 -28.21 -36.18
N LYS A 42 -22.59 -29.33 -36.90
CA LYS A 42 -21.84 -30.50 -36.43
C LYS A 42 -20.37 -30.18 -36.17
N HIS A 43 -19.70 -29.46 -37.06
CA HIS A 43 -18.32 -29.03 -36.85
C HIS A 43 -18.22 -28.06 -35.66
N SER A 44 -19.14 -27.09 -35.54
CA SER A 44 -19.15 -26.17 -34.41
C SER A 44 -19.33 -26.87 -33.05
N ILE A 45 -20.11 -27.96 -33.00
CA ILE A 45 -20.25 -28.78 -31.80
C ILE A 45 -18.92 -29.47 -31.46
N GLN A 46 -18.26 -30.08 -32.45
CA GLN A 46 -16.97 -30.76 -32.24
C GLN A 46 -15.87 -29.81 -31.74
N ASP A 47 -15.82 -28.58 -32.27
CA ASP A 47 -14.88 -27.56 -31.81
C ASP A 47 -15.15 -27.16 -30.36
N LYS A 48 -16.42 -27.00 -29.99
CA LYS A 48 -16.83 -26.69 -28.61
C LYS A 48 -16.55 -27.82 -27.64
N ASP A 49 -16.77 -29.08 -28.04
CA ASP A 49 -16.46 -30.25 -27.22
C ASP A 49 -14.95 -30.35 -26.96
N SER A 50 -14.13 -30.08 -27.98
CA SER A 50 -12.67 -30.05 -27.85
C SER A 50 -12.21 -28.93 -26.90
N LEU A 51 -12.85 -27.76 -26.96
CA LEU A 51 -12.59 -26.65 -26.04
C LEU A 51 -13.00 -26.98 -24.60
N ILE A 52 -14.15 -27.62 -24.40
CA ILE A 52 -14.61 -28.05 -23.07
C ILE A 52 -13.61 -29.02 -22.45
N GLU A 53 -13.10 -29.99 -23.22
CA GLU A 53 -12.14 -30.95 -22.71
C GLU A 53 -10.80 -30.28 -22.34
N SER A 54 -10.33 -29.33 -23.16
CA SER A 54 -9.14 -28.53 -22.83
C SER A 54 -9.32 -27.75 -21.52
N LEU A 55 -10.46 -27.07 -21.36
CA LEU A 55 -10.74 -26.27 -20.16
C LEU A 55 -10.88 -27.14 -18.91
N LYS A 56 -11.42 -28.36 -19.05
CA LYS A 56 -11.54 -29.33 -17.97
C LYS A 56 -10.16 -29.80 -17.51
N ASN A 57 -9.24 -30.05 -18.44
CA ASN A 57 -7.86 -30.42 -18.12
C ASN A 57 -7.11 -29.28 -17.43
N ASP A 58 -7.24 -28.04 -17.92
CA ASP A 58 -6.64 -26.86 -17.28
C ASP A 58 -7.15 -26.66 -15.85
N LEU A 59 -8.47 -26.84 -15.64
CA LEU A 59 -9.08 -26.74 -14.32
C LEU A 59 -8.54 -27.82 -13.36
N ASN A 60 -8.42 -29.06 -13.83
CA ASN A 60 -7.85 -30.15 -13.03
C ASN A 60 -6.40 -29.88 -12.65
N MET A 61 -5.56 -29.44 -13.60
CA MET A 61 -4.17 -29.06 -13.31
C MET A 61 -4.08 -27.94 -12.27
N LYS A 62 -4.94 -26.91 -12.38
CA LYS A 62 -4.97 -25.81 -11.40
C LYS A 62 -5.44 -26.26 -10.01
N ASN A 63 -6.37 -27.21 -9.96
CA ASN A 63 -6.81 -27.80 -8.70
C ASN A 63 -5.70 -28.62 -8.03
N ASP A 64 -4.93 -29.39 -8.81
CA ASP A 64 -3.78 -30.15 -8.29
C ASP A 64 -2.67 -29.21 -7.77
N GLU A 65 -2.36 -28.13 -8.51
CA GLU A 65 -1.44 -27.09 -8.05
C GLU A 65 -1.89 -26.48 -6.71
N TYR A 66 -3.19 -26.18 -6.58
CA TYR A 66 -3.77 -25.64 -5.34
C TYR A 66 -3.61 -26.62 -4.17
N ILE A 67 -3.93 -27.89 -4.36
CA ILE A 67 -3.79 -28.93 -3.33
C ILE A 67 -2.32 -29.07 -2.88
N ILE A 68 -1.37 -29.00 -3.80
CA ILE A 68 0.07 -29.04 -3.48
C ILE A 68 0.48 -27.80 -2.67
N ALA A 69 0.02 -26.61 -3.08
CA ALA A 69 0.31 -25.36 -2.38
C ALA A 69 -0.27 -25.36 -0.95
N GLU A 70 -1.50 -25.83 -0.78
CA GLU A 70 -2.17 -25.94 0.52
C GLU A 70 -1.43 -26.90 1.46
N LYS A 71 -1.02 -28.07 0.97
CA LYS A 71 -0.19 -29.01 1.75
C LYS A 71 1.12 -28.38 2.20
N LYS A 72 1.82 -27.69 1.29
CA LYS A 72 3.09 -27.01 1.60
C LYS A 72 2.90 -25.92 2.64
N TRP A 73 1.84 -25.11 2.50
CA TRP A 73 1.48 -24.06 3.46
C TRP A 73 1.22 -24.65 4.86
N ASN A 74 0.42 -25.71 4.94
CA ASN A 74 0.10 -26.36 6.21
C ASN A 74 1.34 -26.93 6.90
N SER A 75 2.22 -27.62 6.16
CA SER A 75 3.48 -28.12 6.72
C SER A 75 4.42 -27.00 7.20
N GLN A 76 4.48 -25.87 6.48
CA GLN A 76 5.29 -24.72 6.90
C GLN A 76 4.73 -24.06 8.16
N ASN A 77 3.42 -23.89 8.25
CA ASN A 77 2.76 -23.32 9.42
C ASN A 77 2.93 -24.21 10.66
N GLU A 78 2.79 -25.53 10.50
CA GLU A 78 3.02 -26.47 11.60
C GLU A 78 4.47 -26.39 12.11
N ARG A 79 5.45 -26.29 11.19
CA ARG A 79 6.86 -26.09 11.56
C ARG A 79 7.06 -24.79 12.34
N LEU A 80 6.53 -23.68 11.83
CA LEU A 80 6.65 -22.37 12.49
C LEU A 80 5.98 -22.35 13.86
N LEU A 81 4.82 -23.00 14.01
CA LEU A 81 4.13 -23.12 15.29
C LEU A 81 4.96 -23.90 16.32
N ASN A 82 5.64 -24.97 15.88
CA ASN A 82 6.52 -25.75 16.74
C ASN A 82 7.79 -24.97 17.12
N GLU A 83 8.37 -24.22 16.18
CA GLU A 83 9.51 -23.31 16.46
C GLU A 83 9.11 -22.22 17.46
N GLN A 84 7.94 -21.61 17.30
CA GLN A 84 7.40 -20.62 18.23
C GLN A 84 7.25 -21.20 19.64
N LYS A 85 6.64 -22.40 19.77
CA LYS A 85 6.51 -23.08 21.07
C LYS A 85 7.88 -23.35 21.70
N SER A 86 8.86 -23.78 20.92
CA SER A 86 10.23 -24.01 21.41
C SER A 86 10.89 -22.71 21.90
N LEU A 87 10.73 -21.61 21.18
CA LEU A 87 11.25 -20.31 21.57
C LEU A 87 10.55 -19.77 22.82
N GLU A 88 9.24 -19.97 22.97
CA GLU A 88 8.51 -19.55 24.15
C GLU A 88 9.00 -20.26 25.42
N ILE A 89 9.31 -21.56 25.32
CA ILE A 89 9.93 -22.33 26.42
C ILE A 89 11.29 -21.73 26.76
N LYS A 90 12.17 -21.50 25.76
CA LYS A 90 13.49 -20.90 25.99
C LYS A 90 13.40 -19.50 26.63
N CYS A 91 12.41 -18.69 26.22
CA CYS A 91 12.18 -17.39 26.83
C CYS A 91 11.76 -17.50 28.30
N LYS A 92 10.90 -18.47 28.64
CA LYS A 92 10.52 -18.74 30.05
C LYS A 92 11.74 -19.13 30.88
N ASP A 93 12.60 -20.00 30.34
CA ASP A 93 13.84 -20.42 31.01
C ASP A 93 14.78 -19.22 31.23
N LEU A 94 14.94 -18.34 30.23
CA LEU A 94 15.76 -17.13 30.34
C LEU A 94 15.20 -16.13 31.35
N VAL A 95 13.88 -15.95 31.40
CA VAL A 95 13.23 -15.08 32.41
C VAL A 95 13.47 -15.63 33.81
N GLN A 96 13.37 -16.94 34.00
CA GLN A 96 13.66 -17.57 35.29
C GLN A 96 15.13 -17.41 35.70
N ALA A 97 16.07 -17.61 34.76
CA ALA A 97 17.49 -17.38 35.00
C ALA A 97 17.80 -15.92 35.37
N LYS A 98 17.13 -14.96 34.72
CA LYS A 98 17.24 -13.53 35.07
C LYS A 98 16.77 -13.27 36.50
N ILE A 99 15.63 -13.82 36.92
CA ILE A 99 15.12 -13.66 38.29
C ILE A 99 16.10 -14.21 39.32
N MET A 100 16.74 -15.36 39.04
CA MET A 100 17.77 -15.92 39.91
C MET A 100 18.99 -15.00 40.00
N LEU A 101 19.49 -14.49 38.86
CA LEU A 101 20.63 -13.57 38.83
C LEU A 101 20.33 -12.25 39.57
N ASP A 102 19.14 -11.68 39.37
CA ASP A 102 18.71 -10.46 40.06
C ASP A 102 18.66 -10.67 41.59
N SER A 103 18.29 -11.87 42.03
CA SER A 103 18.31 -12.25 43.45
C SER A 103 19.74 -12.35 43.98
N SER A 104 20.64 -13.02 43.27
CA SER A 104 22.06 -13.10 43.64
C SER A 104 22.76 -11.74 43.64
N ILE A 105 22.41 -10.84 42.71
CA ILE A 105 22.94 -9.47 42.69
C ILE A 105 22.51 -8.73 43.96
N LYS A 106 21.23 -8.83 44.36
CA LYS A 106 20.75 -8.20 45.61
C LYS A 106 21.46 -8.75 46.84
N GLU A 107 21.70 -10.05 46.90
CA GLU A 107 22.47 -10.66 48.00
C GLU A 107 23.88 -10.08 48.06
N LEU A 108 24.59 -10.02 46.92
CA LEU A 108 25.92 -9.42 46.84
C LEU A 108 25.93 -7.92 47.17
N GLU A 109 24.90 -7.17 46.78
CA GLU A 109 24.74 -5.76 47.16
C GLU A 109 24.55 -5.60 48.67
N THR A 110 23.77 -6.49 49.31
CA THR A 110 23.63 -6.47 50.77
C THR A 110 24.92 -6.85 51.48
N GLU A 111 25.67 -7.84 50.98
CA GLU A 111 26.97 -8.23 51.54
C GLU A 111 27.99 -7.09 51.37
N LYS A 112 28.02 -6.47 50.19
CA LYS A 112 28.84 -5.28 49.93
C LYS A 112 28.51 -4.15 50.90
N ALA A 113 27.22 -3.84 51.11
CA ALA A 113 26.81 -2.80 52.06
C ALA A 113 27.25 -3.12 53.50
N GLN A 114 27.13 -4.38 53.94
CA GLN A 114 27.62 -4.81 55.24
C GLN A 114 29.15 -4.69 55.37
N LEU A 115 29.89 -4.98 54.30
CA LEU A 115 31.34 -4.81 54.25
C LEU A 115 31.74 -3.33 54.24
N GLU A 116 31.02 -2.48 53.49
CA GLU A 116 31.22 -1.03 53.47
C GLU A 116 30.91 -0.40 54.83
N ASP A 117 29.87 -0.84 55.53
CA ASP A 117 29.56 -0.41 56.91
C ASP A 117 30.70 -0.80 57.88
N LYS A 118 31.17 -2.05 57.81
CA LYS A 118 32.37 -2.50 58.56
C LYS A 118 33.62 -1.69 58.21
N LEU A 119 33.79 -1.27 56.95
CA LEU A 119 34.89 -0.43 56.49
C LEU A 119 34.74 1.04 56.91
N SER A 120 33.51 1.54 57.04
CA SER A 120 33.21 2.90 57.51
C SER A 120 33.56 3.09 58.99
N GLY A 121 33.52 2.00 59.78
CA GLY A 121 34.13 1.96 61.12
C GLY A 121 35.64 2.20 61.14
N TYR A 122 36.32 2.12 59.98
CA TYR A 122 37.76 2.35 59.81
C TYR A 122 38.11 3.61 59.01
N LYS A 123 37.15 4.35 58.44
CA LYS A 123 37.41 5.59 57.66
C LYS A 123 36.33 6.66 57.85
N ASN A 124 36.78 7.86 58.22
CA ASN A 124 35.98 9.09 58.32
C ASN A 124 35.19 9.38 57.03
N PRO A 125 33.99 10.00 57.13
CA PRO A 125 32.97 9.92 56.09
C PRO A 125 33.10 11.03 55.04
N THR A 126 32.90 10.68 53.76
CA THR A 126 32.38 11.63 52.76
C THR A 126 31.72 10.92 51.57
N GLN A 127 30.43 11.24 51.38
CA GLN A 127 29.67 11.39 50.13
C GLN A 127 29.29 10.17 49.24
N THR A 128 28.03 9.79 49.43
CA THR A 128 26.94 9.56 48.46
C THR A 128 27.18 9.81 46.95
N GLN A 129 26.80 8.84 46.10
CA GLN A 129 26.40 9.01 44.68
C GLN A 129 25.22 8.06 44.41
N SER A 130 23.99 8.52 44.16
CA SER A 130 23.44 9.19 42.96
C SER A 130 23.17 8.25 41.78
N ILE A 131 21.87 8.10 41.48
CA ILE A 131 21.21 7.29 40.46
C ILE A 131 21.57 7.76 39.04
N LYS A 132 21.82 6.80 38.14
CA LYS A 132 22.13 7.03 36.71
C LYS A 132 20.91 7.53 35.94
N ASN A 133 20.95 8.77 35.49
CA ASN A 133 20.11 9.28 34.40
C ASN A 133 20.66 8.76 33.07
N ILE A 134 19.82 8.13 32.25
CA ILE A 134 20.13 7.78 30.87
C ILE A 134 20.07 9.09 30.06
N THR A 135 21.24 9.65 29.72
CA THR A 135 21.36 10.78 28.80
C THR A 135 21.17 10.28 27.36
N THR A 136 20.01 10.56 26.76
CA THR A 136 19.78 10.34 25.33
C THR A 136 20.43 11.48 24.53
N ASN A 137 21.20 11.16 23.48
CA ASN A 137 21.88 12.14 22.61
C ASN A 137 20.97 12.65 21.48
N LEU A 138 19.66 12.44 21.58
CA LEU A 138 18.69 12.77 20.55
C LEU A 138 18.15 14.19 20.74
N TYR A 139 18.02 14.93 19.65
CA TYR A 139 17.29 16.18 19.69
C TYR A 139 15.79 15.89 19.62
N ILE A 140 15.07 16.31 20.65
CA ILE A 140 13.63 16.08 20.79
C ILE A 140 12.95 17.43 20.93
N LYS A 141 11.98 17.71 20.05
CA LYS A 141 11.07 18.84 20.19
C LYS A 141 9.67 18.33 20.48
N ARG A 142 9.14 18.69 21.64
CA ARG A 142 7.81 18.27 22.10
C ARG A 142 6.71 18.85 21.19
N ASN A 143 5.62 18.10 21.09
CA ASN A 143 4.39 18.54 20.44
C ASN A 143 3.76 19.72 21.20
N LYS A 144 3.00 20.53 20.47
CA LYS A 144 2.05 21.51 21.00
C LYS A 144 0.65 21.03 20.62
N ILE A 145 -0.17 20.80 21.63
CA ILE A 145 -1.60 20.52 21.47
C ILE A 145 -2.30 21.86 21.29
N GLU A 146 -3.11 22.02 20.24
CA GLU A 146 -3.90 23.23 20.06
C GLU A 146 -5.23 23.11 20.81
N ASP A 147 -5.71 24.23 21.33
CA ASP A 147 -6.94 24.25 22.14
C ASP A 147 -8.17 23.97 21.26
N SER A 148 -9.01 23.03 21.69
CA SER A 148 -10.32 22.74 21.10
C SER A 148 -10.29 22.35 19.61
N PRO A 149 -9.63 21.23 19.21
CA PRO A 149 -9.68 20.77 17.84
C PRO A 149 -11.11 20.48 17.39
N ARG A 150 -11.46 20.89 16.17
CA ARG A 150 -12.76 20.56 15.58
C ARG A 150 -12.74 19.08 15.17
N ASN A 151 -13.73 18.31 15.61
CA ASN A 151 -13.89 16.94 15.11
C ASN A 151 -14.34 16.98 13.63
N CYS A 152 -13.70 16.17 12.79
CA CYS A 152 -14.15 15.95 11.42
C CYS A 152 -15.44 15.13 11.39
N ASN A 153 -16.39 15.45 10.52
CA ASN A 153 -17.65 14.69 10.43
C ASN A 153 -17.53 13.48 9.51
N ASN A 154 -16.67 13.54 8.50
CA ASN A 154 -16.49 12.50 7.51
C ASN A 154 -15.10 12.59 6.86
N ILE A 155 -14.74 11.60 6.04
CA ILE A 155 -13.40 11.49 5.46
C ILE A 155 -13.07 12.59 4.44
N ASN A 156 -14.09 13.17 3.78
CA ASN A 156 -13.88 14.29 2.87
C ASN A 156 -13.54 15.56 3.64
N ASP A 157 -14.14 15.78 4.81
CA ASP A 157 -13.75 16.89 5.72
C ASP A 157 -12.27 16.75 6.11
N PHE A 158 -11.80 15.53 6.40
CA PHE A 158 -10.38 15.30 6.70
C PHE A 158 -9.48 15.59 5.48
N ALA A 159 -9.89 15.18 4.29
CA ALA A 159 -9.17 15.45 3.04
C ALA A 159 -9.07 16.95 2.75
N GLU A 160 -10.16 17.68 2.92
CA GLU A 160 -10.22 19.13 2.76
C GLU A 160 -9.32 19.84 3.77
N ASN A 161 -9.36 19.46 5.06
CA ASN A 161 -8.49 20.05 6.09
C ASN A 161 -7.01 19.82 5.78
N ILE A 162 -6.62 18.63 5.31
CA ILE A 162 -5.24 18.39 4.85
C ILE A 162 -4.93 19.31 3.67
N ALA A 163 -5.80 19.41 2.66
CA ALA A 163 -5.57 20.25 1.49
C ALA A 163 -5.41 21.73 1.86
N THR A 164 -6.28 22.29 2.71
CA THR A 164 -6.19 23.67 3.22
C THR A 164 -4.90 23.91 4.00
N ASN A 165 -4.49 22.95 4.84
CA ASN A 165 -3.25 23.06 5.59
C ASN A 165 -2.02 22.96 4.68
N LEU A 166 -2.03 22.07 3.68
CA LEU A 166 -0.99 22.02 2.66
C LEU A 166 -0.92 23.34 1.86
N GLU A 167 -2.06 23.94 1.50
CA GLU A 167 -2.09 25.26 0.85
C GLU A 167 -1.48 26.34 1.73
N SER A 168 -1.75 26.30 3.05
CA SER A 168 -1.15 27.21 4.04
C SER A 168 0.38 27.05 4.15
N THR A 169 0.93 25.86 3.82
CA THR A 169 2.39 25.67 3.67
C THR A 169 2.95 26.21 2.35
N GLY A 170 2.09 26.67 1.44
CA GLY A 170 2.45 27.24 0.13
C GLY A 170 2.37 26.26 -1.03
N ILE A 171 1.78 25.08 -0.84
CA ILE A 171 1.54 24.09 -1.91
C ILE A 171 0.29 24.53 -2.69
N LYS A 172 0.31 24.47 -4.02
CA LYS A 172 -0.88 24.83 -4.79
C LYS A 172 -1.06 23.99 -6.04
N ASP A 173 -2.32 23.89 -6.46
CA ASP A 173 -2.79 23.26 -7.70
C ASP A 173 -2.74 21.71 -7.65
N ILE A 174 -2.18 21.15 -6.57
CA ILE A 174 -2.04 19.71 -6.32
C ILE A 174 -2.39 19.31 -4.89
N ASP A 175 -2.70 20.28 -4.02
CA ASP A 175 -3.08 20.13 -2.60
C ASP A 175 -4.12 19.03 -2.41
N ASN A 176 -5.28 19.12 -3.07
CA ASN A 176 -6.33 18.09 -3.03
C ASN A 176 -5.85 16.69 -3.44
N VAL A 177 -5.05 16.60 -4.51
CA VAL A 177 -4.55 15.31 -5.02
C VAL A 177 -3.55 14.70 -4.04
N VAL A 178 -2.68 15.53 -3.46
CA VAL A 178 -1.71 15.11 -2.45
C VAL A 178 -2.41 14.74 -1.14
N ALA A 179 -3.43 15.48 -0.73
CA ALA A 179 -4.24 15.20 0.46
C ALA A 179 -4.92 13.82 0.36
N ASN A 180 -5.59 13.54 -0.75
CA ASN A 180 -6.21 12.23 -0.98
C ASN A 180 -5.19 11.09 -0.95
N TYR A 181 -4.02 11.31 -1.57
CA TYR A 181 -2.94 10.34 -1.58
C TYR A 181 -2.36 10.11 -0.17
N ILE A 182 -2.18 11.17 0.64
CA ILE A 182 -1.79 11.05 2.05
C ILE A 182 -2.83 10.22 2.80
N ILE A 183 -4.12 10.50 2.67
CA ILE A 183 -5.16 9.68 3.32
C ILE A 183 -5.09 8.23 2.86
N GLY A 184 -4.84 7.98 1.57
CA GLY A 184 -4.61 6.64 1.06
C GLY A 184 -3.43 5.92 1.74
N ILE A 185 -2.33 6.63 2.00
CA ILE A 185 -1.17 6.12 2.75
C ILE A 185 -1.57 5.77 4.19
N LEU A 186 -2.28 6.67 4.86
CA LEU A 186 -2.70 6.49 6.25
C LEU A 186 -3.68 5.31 6.38
N ALA A 187 -4.66 5.21 5.48
CA ALA A 187 -5.64 4.12 5.44
C ALA A 187 -5.00 2.76 5.08
N ALA A 188 -3.89 2.76 4.33
CA ALA A 188 -3.09 1.57 4.06
C ALA A 188 -2.16 1.18 5.23
N ASN A 189 -2.24 1.87 6.38
CA ASN A 189 -1.36 1.71 7.55
C ASN A 189 0.15 1.87 7.23
N MET A 190 0.48 2.65 6.20
CA MET A 190 1.86 2.97 5.84
C MET A 190 2.32 4.27 6.51
N SER A 191 3.64 4.46 6.62
CA SER A 191 4.22 5.73 7.09
C SER A 191 4.49 6.65 5.90
N PRO A 192 3.92 7.86 5.84
CA PRO A 192 4.33 8.86 4.87
C PRO A 192 5.81 9.24 5.09
N LEU A 193 6.61 9.14 4.02
CA LEU A 193 7.96 9.70 3.94
C LEU A 193 7.90 10.97 3.11
N ILE A 194 7.94 12.12 3.79
CA ILE A 194 7.82 13.43 3.16
C ILE A 194 9.20 13.84 2.62
N CYS A 195 9.29 14.04 1.32
CA CYS A 195 10.56 14.22 0.63
C CYS A 195 10.73 15.66 0.12
N GLY A 196 11.81 16.32 0.56
CA GLY A 196 12.28 17.59 0.02
C GLY A 196 11.91 18.82 0.85
N TYR A 197 11.75 19.95 0.17
CA TYR A 197 11.56 21.26 0.79
C TYR A 197 10.27 21.34 1.63
N LYS A 198 10.35 21.97 2.82
CA LYS A 198 9.25 22.14 3.78
C LYS A 198 8.67 20.83 4.34
N ALA A 199 9.47 19.78 4.42
CA ALA A 199 8.99 18.48 4.91
C ALA A 199 8.42 18.58 6.34
N ARG A 200 9.04 19.38 7.21
CA ARG A 200 8.55 19.66 8.57
C ARG A 200 7.18 20.35 8.57
N GLU A 201 6.98 21.38 7.74
CA GLU A 201 5.70 22.09 7.65
C GLU A 201 4.58 21.22 7.07
N ILE A 202 4.91 20.37 6.09
CA ILE A 202 3.97 19.37 5.56
C ILE A 202 3.60 18.36 6.64
N ALA A 203 4.57 17.88 7.42
CA ALA A 203 4.32 16.98 8.53
C ALA A 203 3.43 17.65 9.59
N ALA A 204 3.65 18.94 9.87
CA ALA A 204 2.81 19.72 10.77
C ALA A 204 1.38 19.88 10.23
N ALA A 205 1.21 20.15 8.94
CA ALA A 205 -0.10 20.21 8.29
C ALA A 205 -0.88 18.90 8.45
N ILE A 206 -0.24 17.76 8.19
CA ILE A 206 -0.85 16.43 8.37
C ILE A 206 -1.20 16.17 9.84
N SER A 207 -0.26 16.45 10.75
CA SER A 207 -0.42 16.23 12.19
C SER A 207 -1.60 17.02 12.77
N ILE A 208 -1.69 18.30 12.42
CA ILE A 208 -2.73 19.20 12.92
C ILE A 208 -4.11 18.85 12.34
N SER A 209 -4.19 18.37 11.10
CA SER A 209 -5.44 17.86 10.54
C SER A 209 -5.85 16.51 11.16
N TYR A 210 -4.88 15.69 11.57
CA TYR A 210 -5.12 14.34 12.08
C TYR A 210 -5.54 14.31 13.55
N SER A 211 -4.84 15.03 14.43
CA SER A 211 -5.05 14.95 15.88
C SER A 211 -5.00 16.30 16.60
N GLY A 212 -5.06 17.42 15.87
CA GLY A 212 -5.11 18.75 16.47
C GLY A 212 -3.83 19.19 17.20
N GLU A 213 -2.71 18.53 16.93
CA GLU A 213 -1.42 18.84 17.55
C GLU A 213 -0.31 18.93 16.50
N THR A 214 0.74 19.70 16.79
CA THR A 214 1.99 19.61 16.01
C THR A 214 2.69 18.29 16.31
N PRO A 215 3.49 17.73 15.39
CA PRO A 215 4.16 16.45 15.65
C PRO A 215 5.19 16.58 16.77
N TYR A 216 5.38 15.50 17.53
CA TYR A 216 6.56 15.31 18.38
C TYR A 216 7.74 14.95 17.48
N ILE A 217 8.75 15.81 17.45
CA ILE A 217 9.84 15.72 16.48
C ILE A 217 11.06 15.09 17.13
N ILE A 218 11.57 14.04 16.49
CA ILE A 218 12.82 13.36 16.83
C ILE A 218 13.80 13.61 15.68
N SER A 219 14.86 14.37 15.93
CA SER A 219 15.94 14.54 14.97
C SER A 219 17.10 13.63 15.36
N LEU A 220 17.49 12.76 14.44
CA LEU A 220 18.49 11.73 14.69
C LEU A 220 19.89 12.24 14.33
N PRO A 221 20.93 11.91 15.13
CA PRO A 221 22.31 12.22 14.77
C PRO A 221 22.76 11.39 13.58
N ASN A 222 23.74 11.91 12.83
CA ASN A 222 24.33 11.17 11.72
C ASN A 222 24.89 9.81 12.19
N GLY A 223 24.58 8.75 11.46
CA GLY A 223 24.99 7.38 11.78
C GLY A 223 24.21 6.75 12.94
N TYR A 224 23.04 7.27 13.33
CA TYR A 224 22.21 6.65 14.37
C TYR A 224 21.86 5.20 14.03
N THR A 225 21.98 4.30 15.01
CA THR A 225 21.76 2.84 14.86
C THR A 225 20.87 2.23 15.94
N ASN A 226 20.53 2.97 17.00
CA ASN A 226 19.87 2.41 18.18
C ASN A 226 18.35 2.26 17.97
N SER A 227 17.95 1.21 17.26
CA SER A 227 16.54 0.93 16.97
C SER A 227 15.67 0.73 18.21
N LYS A 228 16.26 0.24 19.32
CA LYS A 228 15.53 -0.05 20.56
C LYS A 228 15.13 1.24 21.27
N GLU A 229 16.07 2.16 21.45
CA GLU A 229 15.79 3.48 22.04
C GLU A 229 14.76 4.24 21.21
N LEU A 230 14.89 4.23 19.88
CA LEU A 230 13.92 4.87 18.99
C LEU A 230 12.51 4.30 19.16
N LEU A 231 12.40 2.97 19.27
CA LEU A 231 11.13 2.29 19.49
C LEU A 231 10.54 2.62 20.88
N GLU A 232 11.37 2.65 21.91
CA GLU A 232 10.97 3.02 23.26
C GLU A 232 10.46 4.47 23.32
N ILE A 233 11.18 5.42 22.70
CA ILE A 233 10.76 6.82 22.62
C ILE A 233 9.44 6.94 21.86
N PHE A 234 9.30 6.25 20.72
CA PHE A 234 8.05 6.25 19.97
C PHE A 234 6.89 5.70 20.82
N ASN A 235 7.06 4.59 21.53
CA ASN A 235 5.99 3.99 22.32
C ASN A 235 5.65 4.81 23.59
N LEU A 236 6.63 5.43 24.24
CA LEU A 236 6.46 6.19 25.48
C LEU A 236 5.99 7.63 25.26
N ALA A 237 6.11 8.20 24.07
CA ALA A 237 5.66 9.57 23.82
C ALA A 237 4.14 9.70 24.01
N GLU A 238 3.67 10.68 24.79
CA GLU A 238 2.23 10.89 25.07
C GLU A 238 1.44 11.47 23.88
N THR A 239 2.11 11.82 22.78
CA THR A 239 1.52 12.38 21.56
C THR A 239 0.90 11.32 20.65
N ASN A 240 -0.03 11.74 19.79
CA ASN A 240 -0.58 10.88 18.74
C ASN A 240 0.22 10.95 17.44
N VAL A 241 1.13 11.92 17.26
CA VAL A 241 1.90 12.05 16.01
C VAL A 241 3.37 12.25 16.30
N VAL A 242 4.21 11.34 15.82
CA VAL A 242 5.67 11.43 15.92
C VAL A 242 6.24 11.63 14.52
N LEU A 243 7.10 12.64 14.37
CA LEU A 243 7.91 12.87 13.17
C LEU A 243 9.36 12.48 13.46
N ILE A 244 9.91 11.60 12.63
CA ILE A 244 11.36 11.38 12.58
C ILE A 244 11.94 12.19 11.42
N GLU A 245 12.84 13.10 11.76
CA GLU A 245 13.51 13.96 10.79
C GLU A 245 14.73 13.30 10.17
N ASP A 246 14.92 13.60 8.89
CA ASP A 246 16.00 13.07 8.05
C ASP A 246 16.18 11.56 8.17
N ALA A 247 15.04 10.86 8.18
CA ALA A 247 14.94 9.43 8.41
C ALA A 247 15.65 8.58 7.33
N VAL A 248 16.07 9.19 6.22
CA VAL A 248 16.78 8.55 5.11
C VAL A 248 18.02 9.38 4.77
N GLY A 249 19.17 8.71 4.68
CA GLY A 249 20.47 9.28 4.27
C GLY A 249 21.34 9.84 5.39
N THR A 250 20.79 10.14 6.58
CA THR A 250 21.60 10.59 7.73
C THR A 250 21.86 9.48 8.73
N MET A 251 20.99 8.47 8.84
CA MET A 251 21.12 7.36 9.77
C MET A 251 21.17 6.01 9.07
N ASN A 252 21.44 4.93 9.82
CA ASN A 252 21.25 3.59 9.30
C ASN A 252 19.75 3.29 9.20
N GLU A 253 19.21 3.20 7.99
CA GLU A 253 17.78 2.99 7.75
C GLU A 253 17.26 1.68 8.39
N ASN A 254 18.14 0.71 8.65
CA ASN A 254 17.76 -0.50 9.38
C ASN A 254 17.33 -0.21 10.83
N ALA A 255 17.73 0.93 11.40
CA ALA A 255 17.29 1.36 12.73
C ALA A 255 15.78 1.65 12.79
N LEU A 256 15.15 1.99 11.65
CA LEU A 256 13.70 2.17 11.54
C LEU A 256 12.92 0.87 11.48
N MET A 257 13.55 -0.21 11.02
CA MET A 257 12.82 -1.42 10.65
C MET A 257 12.02 -2.03 11.80
N PRO A 258 12.53 -2.12 13.05
CA PRO A 258 11.72 -2.60 14.17
C PRO A 258 10.46 -1.76 14.41
N LEU A 259 10.59 -0.43 14.36
CA LEU A 259 9.47 0.50 14.52
C LEU A 259 8.44 0.37 13.39
N LEU A 260 8.91 0.28 12.14
CA LEU A 260 8.05 0.14 10.97
C LEU A 260 7.31 -1.21 10.93
N ARG A 261 7.97 -2.30 11.36
CA ARG A 261 7.37 -3.62 11.48
C ARG A 261 6.28 -3.64 12.55
N GLU A 262 6.59 -3.15 13.75
CA GLU A 262 5.63 -3.08 14.85
C GLU A 262 4.38 -2.30 14.47
N LYS A 263 4.53 -1.18 13.74
CA LYS A 263 3.40 -0.41 13.21
C LYS A 263 2.57 -1.22 12.20
N SER A 264 3.23 -1.91 11.26
CA SER A 264 2.54 -2.68 10.22
C SER A 264 1.78 -3.90 10.76
N GLU A 265 2.24 -4.49 11.86
CA GLU A 265 1.66 -5.69 12.46
C GLU A 265 0.43 -5.39 13.33
N LYS A 266 0.33 -4.19 13.91
CA LYS A 266 -0.69 -3.84 14.92
C LYS A 266 -2.10 -3.50 14.39
N GLY A 267 -2.41 -3.74 13.12
CA GLY A 267 -3.67 -3.26 12.53
C GLY A 267 -3.74 -1.73 12.55
N PHE A 268 -4.93 -1.13 12.73
CA PHE A 268 -5.05 0.33 12.80
C PHE A 268 -4.49 0.89 14.12
N SER A 269 -3.50 1.79 14.01
CA SER A 269 -2.93 2.53 15.14
C SER A 269 -3.42 3.98 15.12
N LYS A 270 -3.98 4.45 16.25
CA LYS A 270 -4.31 5.87 16.47
C LYS A 270 -3.08 6.77 16.62
N LYS A 271 -1.89 6.16 16.77
CA LYS A 271 -0.62 6.86 16.79
C LYS A 271 0.02 6.82 15.42
N LEU A 272 0.24 8.00 14.85
CA LEU A 272 0.80 8.23 13.54
C LEU A 272 2.33 8.39 13.62
N LEU A 273 3.02 7.68 12.74
CA LEU A 273 4.43 7.88 12.44
C LEU A 273 4.57 8.56 11.09
N LEU A 274 5.20 9.73 11.10
CA LEU A 274 5.64 10.47 9.93
C LEU A 274 7.16 10.39 9.84
N LEU A 275 7.67 10.29 8.61
CA LEU A 275 9.09 10.36 8.31
C LEU A 275 9.33 11.52 7.37
N SER A 276 10.53 12.10 7.42
CA SER A 276 10.94 13.11 6.45
C SER A 276 12.38 12.92 6.01
N THR A 277 12.70 13.43 4.82
CA THR A 277 14.07 13.56 4.33
C THR A 277 14.16 14.81 3.48
N GLU A 278 14.97 15.79 3.89
CA GLU A 278 15.11 17.04 3.13
C GLU A 278 15.98 16.83 1.88
N ASN A 279 16.98 15.96 1.97
CA ASN A 279 17.86 15.63 0.85
C ASN A 279 17.22 14.56 -0.05
N LEU A 280 16.66 14.99 -1.19
CA LEU A 280 16.06 14.10 -2.19
C LEU A 280 17.05 13.06 -2.73
N ASP A 281 18.35 13.37 -2.79
CA ASP A 281 19.34 12.43 -3.31
C ASP A 281 19.51 11.21 -2.39
N SER A 282 19.23 11.36 -1.08
CA SER A 282 19.27 10.27 -0.12
C SER A 282 18.30 9.14 -0.47
N VAL A 283 17.16 9.47 -1.08
CA VAL A 283 16.15 8.47 -1.47
C VAL A 283 16.67 7.50 -2.53
N LYS A 284 17.64 7.92 -3.36
CA LYS A 284 18.27 7.04 -4.36
C LYS A 284 19.01 5.87 -3.70
N TYR A 285 19.51 6.06 -2.49
CA TYR A 285 20.26 5.05 -1.74
C TYR A 285 19.39 4.28 -0.75
N MET A 286 18.10 4.60 -0.70
CA MET A 286 17.17 3.96 0.21
C MET A 286 16.98 2.49 -0.15
N PRO A 287 17.12 1.56 0.80
CA PRO A 287 16.86 0.14 0.57
C PRO A 287 15.44 -0.11 0.03
N THR A 288 15.31 -0.91 -1.03
CA THR A 288 14.01 -1.21 -1.66
C THR A 288 13.01 -1.84 -0.69
N ASN A 289 13.49 -2.62 0.29
CA ASN A 289 12.65 -3.21 1.32
C ASN A 289 11.99 -2.14 2.22
N LEU A 290 12.58 -0.96 2.39
CA LEU A 290 11.97 0.13 3.16
C LEU A 290 10.71 0.66 2.45
N LEU A 291 10.67 0.62 1.12
CA LEU A 291 9.47 0.96 0.35
C LEU A 291 8.28 0.06 0.69
N ASN A 292 8.48 -1.15 1.22
CA ASN A 292 7.38 -1.99 1.67
C ASN A 292 6.72 -1.50 2.98
N HIS A 293 7.28 -0.49 3.63
CA HIS A 293 6.79 0.06 4.90
C HIS A 293 6.46 1.56 4.84
N VAL A 294 7.05 2.29 3.89
CA VAL A 294 6.87 3.73 3.72
C VAL A 294 6.35 4.07 2.33
N ALA A 295 5.58 5.14 2.21
CA ALA A 295 5.13 5.67 0.92
C ALA A 295 5.61 7.11 0.77
N LEU A 296 6.17 7.45 -0.39
CA LEU A 296 6.83 8.74 -0.58
C LEU A 296 5.82 9.83 -0.90
N VAL A 297 5.96 10.97 -0.24
CA VAL A 297 5.19 12.18 -0.53
C VAL A 297 6.16 13.25 -1.01
N LYS A 298 6.43 13.25 -2.32
CA LYS A 298 7.21 14.29 -2.98
C LYS A 298 6.30 15.40 -3.49
N ILE A 299 6.63 16.63 -3.12
CA ILE A 299 5.92 17.83 -3.57
C ILE A 299 6.91 18.74 -4.29
N ASN A 300 6.54 19.21 -5.48
CA ASN A 300 7.44 19.97 -6.36
C ASN A 300 6.85 21.30 -6.84
N LYS A 301 5.68 21.70 -6.33
CA LYS A 301 5.00 22.95 -6.70
C LYS A 301 4.72 23.78 -5.45
N TYR A 302 5.41 24.92 -5.35
CA TYR A 302 5.28 25.85 -4.23
C TYR A 302 5.09 27.27 -4.76
N ARG A 303 4.36 28.11 -4.02
CA ARG A 303 4.28 29.57 -4.24
C ARG A 303 4.99 30.33 -3.12
N ALA A 304 5.34 31.59 -3.40
CA ALA A 304 5.80 32.53 -2.38
C ALA A 304 4.66 32.73 -1.35
N ASN A 305 4.98 32.55 -0.07
CA ASN A 305 4.03 32.34 1.03
C ASN A 305 2.97 33.46 1.17
N LYS A 306 1.73 33.06 1.46
CA LYS A 306 0.90 33.69 2.51
C LYS A 306 0.75 32.64 3.60
N LYS A 307 1.39 32.83 4.76
CA LYS A 307 1.11 31.96 5.93
C LYS A 307 -0.25 32.36 6.48
N THR A 308 -1.27 31.60 6.14
CA THR A 308 -2.51 31.49 6.91
C THR A 308 -2.30 30.50 8.05
N GLY A 309 -3.04 30.65 9.15
CA GLY A 309 -3.01 29.66 10.24
C GLY A 309 -3.49 28.29 9.73
N PHE A 310 -3.13 27.22 10.43
CA PHE A 310 -3.63 25.88 10.13
C PHE A 310 -5.07 25.72 10.65
N GLU A 311 -5.88 25.00 9.90
CA GLU A 311 -7.16 24.46 10.34
C GLU A 311 -6.90 23.27 11.27
N ILE A 312 -7.31 23.41 12.52
CA ILE A 312 -7.04 22.44 13.58
C ILE A 312 -8.21 21.45 13.65
N SER A 313 -7.93 20.16 13.48
CA SER A 313 -8.96 19.12 13.54
C SER A 313 -8.49 17.80 14.13
N ASP A 314 -9.44 17.01 14.61
CA ASP A 314 -9.24 15.62 14.99
C ASP A 314 -10.03 14.70 14.03
N SER A 315 -9.30 13.84 13.34
CA SER A 315 -9.81 12.96 12.28
C SER A 315 -9.58 11.48 12.58
N ARG A 316 -9.11 11.13 13.79
CA ARG A 316 -8.71 9.77 14.15
C ARG A 316 -9.85 8.77 14.00
N GLU A 317 -11.04 9.11 14.52
CA GLU A 317 -12.23 8.26 14.46
C GLU A 317 -12.76 8.11 13.03
N VAL A 318 -12.76 9.20 12.27
CA VAL A 318 -13.18 9.22 10.86
C VAL A 318 -12.27 8.32 10.02
N LEU A 319 -10.95 8.41 10.21
CA LEU A 319 -10.00 7.56 9.50
C LEU A 319 -10.20 6.08 9.87
N GLU A 320 -10.39 5.77 11.15
CA GLU A 320 -10.67 4.42 11.64
C GLU A 320 -11.91 3.82 10.95
N GLN A 321 -13.01 4.58 10.89
CA GLN A 321 -14.26 4.16 10.24
C GLN A 321 -14.13 4.02 8.72
N PHE A 322 -13.26 4.81 8.10
CA PHE A 322 -13.03 4.77 6.65
C PHE A 322 -12.29 3.50 6.20
N ILE A 323 -11.52 2.88 7.11
CA ILE A 323 -10.80 1.63 6.86
C ILE A 323 -11.80 0.46 6.92
N VAL A 324 -12.56 0.31 5.83
CA VAL A 324 -13.39 -0.87 5.57
C VAL A 324 -12.76 -1.68 4.45
N LEU A 325 -12.57 -2.98 4.69
CA LEU A 325 -12.04 -3.95 3.73
C LEU A 325 -12.97 -4.05 2.51
N ASN A 326 -12.51 -3.54 1.36
CA ASN A 326 -13.18 -3.71 0.08
C ASN A 326 -12.28 -4.51 -0.87
N SER A 327 -12.87 -5.13 -1.88
CA SER A 327 -12.12 -5.79 -2.97
C SER A 327 -11.45 -4.73 -3.86
N PHE A 328 -10.12 -4.70 -3.88
CA PHE A 328 -9.31 -3.77 -4.70
C PHE A 328 -8.88 -4.35 -6.06
N LYS A 329 -9.66 -5.27 -6.63
CA LYS A 329 -9.29 -6.03 -7.84
C LYS A 329 -8.98 -5.13 -9.05
N TYR A 330 -9.68 -4.00 -9.18
CA TYR A 330 -9.49 -3.08 -10.31
C TYR A 330 -8.16 -2.32 -10.19
N GLU A 331 -7.91 -1.71 -9.03
CA GLU A 331 -6.70 -0.94 -8.73
C GLU A 331 -5.48 -1.84 -8.75
N SER A 332 -5.56 -3.05 -8.19
CA SER A 332 -4.47 -4.03 -8.27
C SER A 332 -4.12 -4.39 -9.71
N ARG A 333 -5.11 -4.51 -10.60
CA ARG A 333 -4.85 -4.78 -12.03
C ARG A 333 -4.14 -3.60 -12.70
N ILE A 334 -4.54 -2.37 -12.39
CA ILE A 334 -3.91 -1.17 -12.95
C ILE A 334 -2.48 -1.02 -12.45
N ILE A 335 -2.26 -1.13 -11.14
CA ILE A 335 -0.94 -1.01 -10.53
C ILE A 335 0.01 -2.10 -11.03
N LYS A 336 -0.44 -3.36 -11.11
CA LYS A 336 0.37 -4.45 -11.67
C LYS A 336 0.79 -4.20 -13.12
N ARG A 337 -0.09 -3.60 -13.94
CA ARG A 337 0.25 -3.20 -15.31
C ARG A 337 1.22 -2.03 -15.36
N LEU A 338 1.04 -1.05 -14.49
CA LEU A 338 1.88 0.14 -14.40
C LEU A 338 3.31 -0.21 -13.94
N LEU A 339 3.43 -1.16 -13.01
CA LEU A 339 4.70 -1.56 -12.40
C LEU A 339 5.41 -2.73 -13.11
N HIS A 340 4.82 -3.27 -14.17
CA HIS A 340 5.36 -4.41 -14.89
C HIS A 340 6.80 -4.17 -15.37
N GLY A 341 7.75 -5.01 -14.94
CA GLY A 341 9.16 -4.87 -15.35
C GLY A 341 9.95 -3.77 -14.65
N LEU A 342 9.38 -3.07 -13.65
CA LEU A 342 10.11 -2.09 -12.82
C LEU A 342 10.87 -2.71 -11.64
N ASN A 343 10.87 -4.04 -11.51
CA ASN A 343 11.55 -4.81 -10.45
C ASN A 343 11.14 -4.44 -9.01
N PHE A 344 9.86 -4.09 -8.80
CA PHE A 344 9.30 -3.96 -7.46
C PHE A 344 8.81 -5.31 -6.92
N ASP A 345 8.92 -5.51 -5.61
CA ASP A 345 8.41 -6.71 -4.96
C ASP A 345 6.87 -6.72 -4.91
N SER A 346 6.27 -7.91 -4.83
CA SER A 346 4.82 -8.09 -4.70
C SER A 346 4.18 -7.27 -3.55
N PRO A 347 4.77 -7.16 -2.34
CA PRO A 347 4.23 -6.31 -1.28
C PRO A 347 4.13 -4.84 -1.67
N TYR A 348 5.12 -4.31 -2.40
CA TYR A 348 5.09 -2.94 -2.92
C TYR A 348 3.87 -2.74 -3.82
N GLU A 349 3.69 -3.61 -4.83
CA GLU A 349 2.57 -3.53 -5.76
C GLU A 349 1.22 -3.57 -5.03
N MET A 350 1.07 -4.50 -4.09
CA MET A 350 -0.15 -4.67 -3.31
C MET A 350 -0.47 -3.43 -2.47
N LEU A 351 0.50 -2.91 -1.73
CA LEU A 351 0.30 -1.73 -0.88
C LEU A 351 -0.04 -0.48 -1.69
N ARG A 352 0.58 -0.29 -2.87
CA ARG A 352 0.26 0.88 -3.73
C ARG A 352 -1.11 0.75 -4.37
N ALA A 353 -1.55 -0.47 -4.68
CA ALA A 353 -2.93 -0.71 -5.08
C ALA A 353 -3.92 -0.34 -3.98
N ILE A 354 -3.62 -0.66 -2.72
CA ILE A 354 -4.45 -0.29 -1.56
C ILE A 354 -4.48 1.24 -1.37
N ILE A 355 -3.32 1.91 -1.44
CA ILE A 355 -3.24 3.38 -1.34
C ILE A 355 -4.10 4.06 -2.41
N VAL A 356 -3.94 3.64 -3.67
CA VAL A 356 -4.72 4.21 -4.79
C VAL A 356 -6.20 3.90 -4.64
N ALA A 357 -6.57 2.71 -4.16
CA ALA A 357 -7.97 2.38 -3.91
C ALA A 357 -8.61 3.26 -2.84
N TYR A 358 -7.95 3.48 -1.70
CA TYR A 358 -8.46 4.39 -0.67
C TYR A 358 -8.56 5.83 -1.17
N SER A 359 -7.52 6.30 -1.87
CA SER A 359 -7.53 7.64 -2.49
C SER A 359 -8.72 7.79 -3.45
N SER A 360 -9.03 6.74 -4.23
CA SER A 360 -10.15 6.72 -5.18
C SER A 360 -11.54 6.70 -4.60
N LYS A 361 -11.68 6.49 -3.28
CA LYS A 361 -12.95 6.71 -2.59
C LYS A 361 -13.22 8.20 -2.32
N LEU A 362 -12.17 9.03 -2.29
CA LEU A 362 -12.25 10.48 -2.06
C LEU A 362 -12.36 11.26 -3.36
N SER A 363 -11.95 10.66 -4.48
CA SER A 363 -12.06 11.29 -5.79
C SER A 363 -12.41 10.27 -6.89
N ASN A 364 -11.82 10.39 -8.08
CA ASN A 364 -11.95 9.39 -9.13
C ASN A 364 -10.60 8.71 -9.35
N SER A 365 -10.62 7.41 -9.64
CA SER A 365 -9.41 6.57 -9.79
C SER A 365 -8.33 7.14 -10.73
N LYS A 366 -8.72 7.93 -11.74
CA LYS A 366 -7.78 8.62 -12.64
C LYS A 366 -7.04 9.77 -11.96
N ALA A 367 -7.67 10.54 -11.09
CA ALA A 367 -7.03 11.59 -10.31
C ALA A 367 -6.03 11.01 -9.30
N ASP A 368 -6.38 9.93 -8.62
CA ASP A 368 -5.53 9.34 -7.59
C ASP A 368 -4.33 8.61 -8.16
N LEU A 369 -4.49 7.94 -9.31
CA LEU A 369 -3.37 7.36 -10.03
C LEU A 369 -2.36 8.44 -10.47
N ARG A 370 -2.85 9.64 -10.84
CA ARG A 370 -1.99 10.81 -11.13
C ARG A 370 -1.32 11.33 -9.86
N GLY A 371 -1.99 11.28 -8.71
CA GLY A 371 -1.42 11.59 -7.40
C GLY A 371 -0.26 10.67 -7.06
N TYR A 372 -0.49 9.36 -7.07
CA TYR A 372 0.56 8.35 -6.87
C TYR A 372 1.73 8.53 -7.84
N LEU A 373 1.44 8.75 -9.14
CA LEU A 373 2.48 8.97 -10.14
C LEU A 373 3.34 10.20 -9.82
N ARG A 374 2.73 11.33 -9.46
CA ARG A 374 3.43 12.60 -9.17
C ARG A 374 4.19 12.57 -7.84
N SER A 375 3.56 12.01 -6.80
CA SER A 375 4.07 12.04 -5.43
C SER A 375 5.13 10.97 -5.16
N GLU A 376 5.08 9.83 -5.83
CA GLU A 376 5.95 8.68 -5.55
C GLU A 376 6.60 8.10 -6.81
N LEU A 377 5.82 7.46 -7.69
CA LEU A 377 6.35 6.52 -8.68
C LEU A 377 7.34 7.17 -9.66
N MET A 378 7.04 8.38 -10.15
CA MET A 378 7.93 9.11 -11.05
C MET A 378 9.30 9.32 -10.44
N PHE A 379 9.33 9.62 -9.14
CA PHE A 379 10.56 9.94 -8.45
C PHE A 379 11.42 8.69 -8.28
N ILE A 380 10.81 7.58 -7.85
CA ILE A 380 11.51 6.30 -7.73
C ILE A 380 12.03 5.82 -9.10
N CYS A 381 11.21 5.91 -10.15
CA CYS A 381 11.65 5.54 -11.51
C CYS A 381 12.80 6.40 -12.02
N LYS A 382 12.85 7.70 -11.66
CA LYS A 382 13.99 8.57 -11.97
C LYS A 382 15.24 8.16 -11.21
N CYS A 383 15.13 7.81 -9.92
CA CYS A 383 16.26 7.33 -9.12
C CYS A 383 16.83 6.01 -9.68
N ASN A 384 15.96 5.14 -10.20
CA ASN A 384 16.32 3.82 -10.70
C ASN A 384 16.61 3.77 -12.21
N ASN A 385 16.53 4.90 -12.93
CA ASN A 385 16.65 4.97 -14.39
C ASN A 385 15.65 4.04 -15.13
N THR A 386 14.42 3.92 -14.65
CA THR A 386 13.36 3.06 -15.23
C THR A 386 12.15 3.85 -15.76
N VAL A 387 12.33 5.14 -16.03
CA VAL A 387 11.26 6.01 -16.58
C VAL A 387 10.77 5.52 -17.95
N ASP A 388 11.68 5.02 -18.80
CA ASP A 388 11.33 4.53 -20.13
C ASP A 388 10.42 3.29 -20.06
N VAL A 389 10.72 2.36 -19.15
CA VAL A 389 9.88 1.17 -18.88
C VAL A 389 8.48 1.59 -18.40
N LEU A 390 8.40 2.63 -17.57
CA LEU A 390 7.13 3.19 -17.11
C LEU A 390 6.32 3.81 -18.27
N GLU A 391 6.97 4.54 -19.18
CA GLU A 391 6.34 5.06 -20.41
C GLU A 391 5.81 3.91 -21.29
N GLU A 392 6.62 2.88 -21.51
CA GLU A 392 6.24 1.70 -22.29
C GLU A 392 5.01 1.00 -21.71
N ASN A 393 4.96 0.82 -20.38
CA ASN A 393 3.82 0.22 -19.70
C ASN A 393 2.52 1.01 -19.92
N ILE A 394 2.57 2.34 -19.80
CA ILE A 394 1.38 3.18 -20.01
C ILE A 394 0.88 3.07 -21.45
N GLN A 395 1.78 3.03 -22.42
CA GLN A 395 1.42 2.87 -23.84
C GLN A 395 0.87 1.48 -24.12
N LYS A 396 1.62 0.42 -23.74
CA LYS A 396 1.29 -0.99 -23.97
C LYS A 396 -0.06 -1.38 -23.40
N TYR A 397 -0.36 -0.92 -22.17
CA TYR A 397 -1.60 -1.25 -21.49
C TYR A 397 -2.71 -0.21 -21.68
N GLN A 398 -2.50 0.79 -22.55
CA GLN A 398 -3.46 1.86 -22.86
C GLN A 398 -4.00 2.55 -21.59
N LEU A 399 -3.10 2.83 -20.64
CA LEU A 399 -3.46 3.56 -19.42
C LEU A 399 -3.75 5.03 -19.75
N ASP A 400 -4.33 5.78 -18.81
CA ASP A 400 -4.80 7.17 -19.04
C ASP A 400 -3.72 8.03 -19.73
N LYS A 401 -4.06 8.62 -20.89
CA LYS A 401 -3.18 9.49 -21.69
C LYS A 401 -2.61 10.67 -20.89
N ASN A 402 -3.27 11.09 -19.81
CA ASN A 402 -2.76 12.14 -18.94
C ASN A 402 -1.57 11.68 -18.08
N LEU A 403 -1.38 10.37 -17.85
CA LEU A 403 -0.17 9.84 -17.19
C LEU A 403 1.07 10.08 -18.06
N MET A 404 0.96 9.90 -19.37
CA MET A 404 2.05 10.22 -20.31
C MET A 404 2.43 11.70 -20.27
N LYS A 405 1.44 12.60 -20.13
CA LYS A 405 1.72 14.02 -19.95
C LYS A 405 2.53 14.28 -18.68
N ILE A 406 2.20 13.60 -17.59
CA ILE A 406 2.94 13.75 -16.32
C ILE A 406 4.40 13.28 -16.46
N ILE A 407 4.65 12.15 -17.14
CA ILE A 407 6.02 11.66 -17.35
C ILE A 407 6.84 12.64 -18.18
N ARG A 408 6.26 13.15 -19.27
CA ARG A 408 6.93 14.07 -20.19
C ARG A 408 7.00 15.52 -19.71
N GLY A 409 6.65 15.79 -18.44
CA GLY A 409 6.68 17.14 -17.87
C GLY A 409 5.55 18.08 -18.33
N GLY A 410 4.54 17.54 -19.00
CA GLY A 410 3.34 18.26 -19.43
C GLY A 410 2.53 18.76 -18.24
N SER A 411 2.68 20.05 -17.95
CA SER A 411 1.94 20.78 -16.93
C SER A 411 0.62 21.30 -17.52
N LYS A 412 -0.50 20.62 -17.25
CA LYS A 412 -1.82 21.24 -17.15
C LYS A 412 -2.52 20.67 -15.93
#